data_AF-R7T7H1-F1
#
_entry.id   AF-R7T7H1-F1
#
_cell.length_a   1.000
_cell.length_b   1.000
_cell.length_c   1.000
_cell.angle_alpha   90.00
_cell.angle_beta   90.00
_cell.angle_gamma   90.00
#
_symmetry.space_group_name_H-M   'P 1'
#
loop_
_entity.id
_entity.type
_entity.pdbx_description
1 polymer ?
#
loop_
_entity_poly.entity_id
_entity_poly.type
_entity_poly.pdbx_seq_one_letter_code
_entity_poly.pdbx_strand_id
1 'polypeptide(L)' 'IVCPDKKSTCPKGSTCCLLTSGQFGCCPLDEAVCCDDGEHCCPHGYTCDSSAGTCSK' A
#
# COMPACT_ATOMS: atom_id res chain seq x y z
N ILE A 1 -4.71 -4.76 -11.64
CA ILE A 1 -3.26 -5.01 -11.83
C ILE A 1 -2.87 -6.29 -11.11
N VAL A 2 -1.89 -7.04 -11.63
CA VAL A 2 -1.32 -8.18 -10.90
C VAL A 2 -0.15 -7.66 -10.08
N CYS A 3 -0.16 -7.94 -8.78
CA CYS A 3 0.92 -7.56 -7.86
C CYS A 3 2.22 -8.30 -8.21
N PRO A 4 3.40 -7.80 -7.78
CA PRO A 4 4.68 -8.41 -8.13
C PRO A 4 4.82 -9.87 -7.69
N ASP A 5 4.06 -10.31 -6.68
CA ASP A 5 3.98 -11.71 -6.24
C ASP A 5 3.21 -12.64 -7.21
N LYS A 6 2.53 -12.09 -8.22
CA LYS A 6 1.66 -12.82 -9.16
C LYS A 6 0.51 -13.62 -8.53
N LYS A 7 0.34 -13.60 -7.21
CA LYS A 7 -0.82 -14.17 -6.50
C LYS A 7 -1.92 -13.14 -6.26
N SER A 8 -1.56 -11.99 -5.69
CA SER A 8 -2.54 -10.94 -5.41
C SER A 8 -2.88 -10.17 -6.68
N THR A 9 -4.17 -9.98 -6.93
CA THR A 9 -4.68 -9.21 -8.07
C THR A 9 -5.55 -8.09 -7.53
N CYS A 10 -5.20 -6.85 -7.85
CA CYS A 10 -5.93 -5.66 -7.42
C CYS A 10 -6.77 -5.09 -8.58
N PRO A 11 -7.83 -4.32 -8.30
CA PRO A 11 -8.54 -3.58 -9.33
C PRO A 11 -7.62 -2.57 -10.03
N LYS A 12 -8.10 -2.00 -11.15
CA LYS A 12 -7.44 -0.86 -11.79
C LYS A 12 -7.68 0.38 -10.93
N GLY A 13 -6.66 1.21 -10.71
CA GLY A 13 -6.73 2.31 -9.76
C GLY A 13 -6.23 1.97 -8.35
N SER A 14 -5.55 0.84 -8.18
CA SER A 14 -5.09 0.34 -6.88
C SER A 14 -3.61 0.04 -6.90
N THR A 15 -2.93 0.34 -5.80
CA THR A 15 -1.51 -0.01 -5.61
C THR A 15 -1.38 -1.31 -4.81
N CYS A 16 -0.48 -2.18 -5.25
CA CYS A 16 -0.10 -3.37 -4.51
C CYS A 16 0.86 -3.03 -3.39
N CYS A 17 0.49 -3.33 -2.15
CA CYS A 17 1.34 -3.15 -0.98
C CYS A 17 1.70 -4.47 -0.33
N LEU A 18 2.96 -4.61 0.08
CA LEU A 18 3.41 -5.76 0.84
C LEU A 18 3.03 -5.54 2.31
N LEU A 19 2.22 -6.44 2.87
CA LEU A 19 1.90 -6.47 4.29
C LEU A 19 3.06 -7.08 5.08
N THR A 20 3.17 -6.71 6.35
CA THR A 20 4.07 -7.31 7.34
C THR A 20 3.85 -8.82 7.51
N SER A 21 2.65 -9.32 7.18
CA SER A 21 2.37 -10.77 7.07
C SER A 21 3.07 -11.47 5.89
N GLY A 22 3.76 -10.74 5.01
CA GLY A 22 4.40 -11.28 3.80
C GLY A 22 3.45 -11.52 2.63
N GLN A 23 2.20 -11.05 2.73
CA GLN A 23 1.20 -11.12 1.66
C GLN A 23 1.04 -9.76 0.99
N PHE A 24 0.46 -9.72 -0.21
CA PHE A 24 0.16 -8.46 -0.90
C PHE A 24 -1.30 -8.06 -0.73
N GLY A 25 -1.51 -6.84 -0.27
CA GLY A 25 -2.79 -6.17 -0.15
C GLY A 25 -3.01 -5.17 -1.29
N CYS A 26 -4.27 -4.80 -1.49
CA CYS A 26 -4.66 -3.81 -2.48
C CYS A 26 -5.03 -2.51 -1.79
N CYS A 27 -4.21 -1.48 -1.99
CA CYS A 27 -4.55 -0.13 -1.59
C CYS A 27 -5.53 0.46 -2.62
N PRO A 28 -6.70 0.99 -2.23
CA PRO A 28 -7.69 1.54 -3.15
C PRO A 28 -7.28 2.89 -3.77
N LEU A 29 -6.14 3.44 -3.36
CA LEU A 29 -5.57 4.67 -3.89
C LEU A 29 -4.62 4.36 -5.05
N ASP A 30 -4.73 5.16 -6.12
CA ASP A 30 -3.82 5.09 -7.27
C ASP A 30 -2.49 5.76 -6.92
N GLU A 31 -1.37 5.14 -7.34
CA GLU A 31 0.00 5.61 -7.06
C GLU A 31 0.34 5.77 -5.56
N ALA A 32 -0.42 5.11 -4.68
CA ALA A 32 -0.18 5.17 -3.24
C ALA A 32 1.18 4.59 -2.83
N VAL A 33 1.77 5.17 -1.79
CA VAL A 33 2.94 4.64 -1.12
C VAL A 33 2.52 3.68 -0.01
N CYS A 34 3.20 2.55 0.06
CA CYS A 34 2.97 1.55 1.09
C CYS A 34 3.77 1.92 2.32
N CYS A 35 3.11 1.95 3.48
CA CYS A 35 3.81 2.16 4.74
C CYS A 35 4.60 0.89 5.11
N ASP A 36 5.74 1.06 5.80
CA ASP A 36 6.57 -0.05 6.30
C ASP A 36 5.83 -0.93 7.31
N ASP A 37 4.78 -0.39 7.91
CA ASP A 37 3.82 -1.06 8.78
C ASP A 37 3.09 -2.21 8.06
N GLY A 38 2.97 -2.13 6.74
CA GLY A 38 2.35 -3.15 5.89
C GLY A 38 0.82 -3.18 5.95
N GLU A 39 0.19 -2.45 6.86
CA GLU A 39 -1.27 -2.39 6.97
C GLU A 39 -1.85 -1.11 6.32
N HIS A 40 -1.03 -0.05 6.31
CA HIS A 40 -1.43 1.28 5.89
C HIS A 40 -0.85 1.64 4.52
N CYS A 41 -1.61 2.43 3.76
CA CYS A 41 -1.16 3.01 2.52
C CYS A 41 -1.56 4.48 2.44
N CYS A 42 -0.65 5.30 1.90
CA CYS A 42 -0.83 6.74 1.81
C CYS A 42 -0.86 7.19 0.35
N PRO A 43 -1.59 8.26 0.02
CA PRO A 43 -1.62 8.78 -1.35
C PRO A 43 -0.23 9.22 -1.82
N HIS A 44 -0.03 9.28 -3.14
CA HIS A 44 1.22 9.73 -3.72
C HIS A 44 1.64 11.12 -3.18
N GLY A 45 2.88 11.23 -2.71
CA GLY A 45 3.42 12.46 -2.13
C GLY A 45 3.13 12.66 -0.64
N TYR A 46 2.60 11.65 0.04
CA TYR A 46 2.51 11.61 1.49
C TYR A 46 3.59 10.68 2.06
N THR A 47 4.15 11.05 3.19
CA THR A 47 5.02 10.25 4.04
C THR A 47 4.16 9.49 5.06
N CYS A 48 4.32 8.17 5.10
CA CYS A 48 3.72 7.36 6.14
C CYS A 48 4.36 7.65 7.50
N ASP A 49 3.56 8.07 8.46
CA ASP A 49 3.92 8.05 9.87
C ASP A 49 3.42 6.73 10.48
N SER A 50 4.27 5.70 10.43
CA SER A 50 3.96 4.37 10.99
C SER A 50 3.79 4.39 12.51
N SER A 51 4.32 5.42 13.20
CA SER A 51 4.16 5.57 14.64
C SER A 51 2.76 6.07 15.03
N ALA A 52 2.18 6.96 14.22
CA ALA A 52 0.85 7.53 14.42
C ALA A 52 -0.25 6.84 13.59
N GLY A 53 0.11 5.98 12.64
CA GLY A 53 -0.84 5.36 11.70
C GLY A 53 -1.48 6.40 10.75
N THR A 54 -0.76 7.49 10.45
CA THR A 54 -1.30 8.59 9.65
C THR A 54 -0.39 8.95 8.47
N CYS A 55 -0.99 9.56 7.45
CA CYS A 55 -0.28 10.04 6.27
C CYS A 55 0.00 11.54 6.44
N SER A 56 1.27 11.90 6.60
CA SER A 56 1.72 13.30 6.63
C SER A 56 2.30 13.70 5.28
N LYS A 57 2.32 14.98 4.91
CA LYS A 57 2.92 15.43 3.64
C LYS A 57 4.34 15.93 3.88
#